data_AF-A0A0N8S853-F1
#
_entry.id   AF-A0A0N8S853-F1
#
_cell.length_a   1.000
_cell.length_b   1.000
_cell.length_c   1.000
_cell.angle_alpha   90.00
_cell.angle_beta   90.00
_cell.angle_gamma   90.00
#
_symmetry.space_group_name_H-M   'P 1'
#
loop_
_entity.id
_entity.type
_entity.pdbx_description
1 polymer ?
#
loop_
_entity_poly.entity_id
_entity_poly.type
_entity_poly.pdbx_seq_one_letter_code
_entity_poly.pdbx_strand_id
1 'polypeptide(L)'
;MLQDDATYQKYNTNFTTKADWRRNNTYSLVDTCHKKIAAVKADVLFGVSPAGVWRNKSDDPLGSDTQAGASNYDFAYADTRKWVIDGIIDYIAPQVYWPFAREVARYDVITQWWADTVSGTGTALYIGMALYKVGTASETEPDWTVEGGVPEITRQLDLNDSLTEVSGCMLFRHMFLRASQTQQVVDYLKLRWADV
;
A
#
# COMPACT_ATOMS: atom_id res chain seq x y z
N MET A 1 19.65 -7.12 11.78
CA MET A 1 18.60 -7.34 12.80
C MET A 1 18.49 -6.09 13.67
N LEU A 2 17.28 -5.72 14.10
CA LEU A 2 17.06 -4.58 15.00
C LEU A 2 17.68 -4.86 16.38
N GLN A 3 18.43 -3.89 16.91
CA GLN A 3 19.11 -3.99 18.22
C GLN A 3 18.24 -3.38 19.33
N ASP A 4 17.17 -4.06 19.68
CA ASP A 4 16.13 -3.57 20.61
C ASP A 4 15.86 -4.55 21.78
N ASP A 5 16.80 -5.45 22.10
CA ASP A 5 16.66 -6.37 23.25
C ASP A 5 16.57 -5.63 24.58
N ALA A 6 17.43 -4.64 24.80
CA ALA A 6 17.40 -3.81 26.00
C ALA A 6 16.07 -3.04 26.12
N THR A 7 15.57 -2.51 25.01
CA THR A 7 14.28 -1.79 24.94
C THR A 7 13.12 -2.74 25.21
N TYR A 8 13.14 -3.94 24.63
CA TYR A 8 12.14 -4.99 24.90
C TYR A 8 12.13 -5.39 26.37
N GLN A 9 13.28 -5.69 26.97
CA GLN A 9 13.37 -6.05 28.40
C GLN A 9 12.88 -4.93 29.33
N LYS A 10 13.14 -3.68 28.96
CA LYS A 10 12.76 -2.52 29.78
C LYS A 10 11.28 -2.16 29.69
N TYR A 11 10.67 -2.27 28.50
CA TYR A 11 9.33 -1.71 28.24
C TYR A 11 8.27 -2.77 27.88
N ASN A 12 8.64 -4.03 27.65
CA ASN A 12 7.65 -5.08 27.47
C ASN A 12 7.05 -5.49 28.81
N THR A 13 5.75 -5.30 28.97
CA THR A 13 5.03 -5.64 30.21
C THR A 13 4.17 -6.90 30.07
N ASN A 14 3.79 -7.30 28.85
CA ASN A 14 2.73 -8.28 28.63
C ASN A 14 2.81 -9.07 27.31
N PHE A 15 3.73 -8.78 26.39
CA PHE A 15 3.82 -9.53 25.13
C PHE A 15 4.71 -10.75 25.28
N THR A 16 4.23 -11.89 24.78
CA THR A 16 4.97 -13.16 24.80
C THR A 16 6.11 -13.16 23.80
N THR A 17 5.92 -12.52 22.64
CA THR A 17 6.94 -12.45 21.59
C THR A 17 7.40 -11.02 21.35
N LYS A 18 8.69 -10.89 20.98
CA LYS A 18 9.26 -9.60 20.58
C LYS A 18 8.60 -9.04 19.32
N ALA A 19 8.13 -9.90 18.42
CA ALA A 19 7.43 -9.49 17.21
C ALA A 19 6.07 -8.83 17.52
N ASP A 20 5.30 -9.42 18.45
CA ASP A 20 4.03 -8.83 18.90
C ASP A 20 4.25 -7.51 19.62
N TRP A 21 5.27 -7.42 20.47
CA TRP A 21 5.66 -6.18 21.12
C TRP A 21 6.02 -5.08 20.10
N ARG A 22 6.79 -5.42 19.05
CA ARG A 22 7.13 -4.48 17.97
C ARG A 22 5.88 -4.02 17.20
N ARG A 23 4.97 -4.93 16.88
CA ARG A 23 3.68 -4.59 16.24
C ARG A 23 2.80 -3.70 17.13
N ASN A 24 2.80 -3.93 18.43
CA ASN A 24 2.08 -3.07 19.35
C ASN A 24 2.69 -1.67 19.45
N ASN A 25 4.02 -1.54 19.36
CA ASN A 25 4.67 -0.24 19.35
C ASN A 25 4.27 0.58 18.11
N THR A 26 4.23 -0.04 16.93
CA THR A 26 3.79 0.65 15.70
C THR A 26 2.30 0.98 15.77
N TYR A 27 1.45 0.06 16.25
CA TYR A 27 0.03 0.32 16.50
C TYR A 27 -0.17 1.52 17.43
N SER A 28 0.52 1.54 18.57
CA SER A 28 0.38 2.61 19.58
C SER A 28 0.82 3.96 19.04
N LEU A 29 1.87 3.99 18.20
CA LEU A 29 2.32 5.20 17.51
C LEU A 29 1.24 5.72 16.56
N VAL A 30 0.71 4.87 15.69
CA VAL A 30 -0.32 5.23 14.70
C VAL A 30 -1.58 5.75 15.40
N ASP A 31 -2.09 5.00 16.38
CA ASP A 31 -3.28 5.37 17.18
C ASP A 31 -3.09 6.69 17.94
N THR A 32 -1.92 6.89 18.54
CA THR A 32 -1.60 8.15 19.23
C THR A 32 -1.54 9.33 18.27
N CYS A 33 -0.95 9.14 17.09
CA CYS A 33 -0.90 10.18 16.05
C CYS A 33 -2.31 10.55 15.58
N HIS A 34 -3.14 9.55 15.22
CA HIS A 34 -4.52 9.76 14.78
C HIS A 34 -5.33 10.55 15.82
N LYS A 35 -5.32 10.10 17.08
CA LYS A 35 -6.02 10.77 18.19
C LYS A 35 -5.53 12.19 18.42
N LYS A 36 -4.22 12.43 18.34
CA LYS A 36 -3.66 13.78 18.53
C LYS A 36 -4.01 14.73 17.38
N ILE A 37 -4.00 14.26 16.14
CA ILE A 37 -4.41 15.05 14.98
C ILE A 37 -5.89 15.43 15.12
N ALA A 38 -6.75 14.44 15.38
CA ALA A 38 -8.19 14.67 15.54
C ALA A 38 -8.51 15.63 16.71
N ALA A 39 -7.77 15.55 17.82
CA ALA A 39 -7.94 16.46 18.96
C ALA A 39 -7.53 17.91 18.65
N VAL A 40 -6.61 18.13 17.70
CA VAL A 40 -6.19 19.48 17.27
C VAL A 40 -7.12 20.00 16.18
N LYS A 41 -7.45 19.19 15.19
CA LYS A 41 -8.33 19.54 14.07
C LYS A 41 -8.97 18.29 13.48
N ALA A 42 -10.23 18.04 13.80
CA ALA A 42 -10.97 16.85 13.40
C ALA A 42 -11.11 16.66 11.88
N ASP A 43 -11.09 17.73 11.09
CA ASP A 43 -11.22 17.67 9.63
C ASP A 43 -9.90 17.32 8.90
N VAL A 44 -8.80 17.11 9.62
CA VAL A 44 -7.52 16.70 9.02
C VAL A 44 -7.44 15.18 9.00
N LEU A 45 -7.47 14.61 7.79
CA LEU A 45 -7.30 13.18 7.59
C LEU A 45 -5.87 12.74 7.85
N PHE A 46 -5.71 11.60 8.52
CA PHE A 46 -4.46 10.93 8.78
C PHE A 46 -4.47 9.55 8.12
N GLY A 47 -3.45 9.28 7.30
CA GLY A 47 -3.32 7.98 6.64
C GLY A 47 -1.88 7.54 6.45
N VAL A 48 -1.73 6.27 6.12
CA VAL A 48 -0.43 5.60 6.03
C VAL A 48 -0.31 4.89 4.69
N SER A 49 0.87 4.97 4.07
CA SER A 49 1.22 4.24 2.84
C SER A 49 2.19 3.09 3.15
N PRO A 50 1.70 1.87 3.42
CA PRO A 50 2.55 0.72 3.67
C PRO A 50 3.01 0.03 2.38
N ALA A 51 3.87 -0.99 2.47
CA ALA A 51 4.15 -1.85 1.32
C ALA A 51 2.86 -2.58 0.87
N GLY A 52 2.79 -2.99 -0.39
CA GLY A 52 1.56 -3.57 -0.95
C GLY A 52 1.09 -4.86 -0.27
N VAL A 53 1.99 -5.69 0.27
CA VAL A 53 1.63 -6.98 0.89
C VAL A 53 1.64 -6.88 2.41
N TRP A 54 0.48 -7.04 3.05
CA TRP A 54 0.38 -7.15 4.51
C TRP A 54 1.04 -8.43 5.03
N ARG A 55 0.63 -9.58 4.50
CA ARG A 55 1.14 -10.92 4.83
C ARG A 55 0.77 -11.90 3.70
N ASN A 56 1.60 -12.91 3.45
CA ASN A 56 1.29 -13.92 2.44
C ASN A 56 0.29 -14.94 3.00
N LYS A 57 -0.56 -15.47 2.12
CA LYS A 57 -1.55 -16.51 2.47
C LYS A 57 -0.93 -17.78 3.06
N SER A 58 0.31 -18.09 2.66
CA SER A 58 1.08 -19.21 3.21
C SER A 58 1.50 -19.01 4.68
N ASP A 59 1.64 -17.77 5.12
CA ASP A 59 2.04 -17.39 6.47
C ASP A 59 0.82 -17.12 7.38
N ASP A 60 -0.30 -16.71 6.78
CA ASP A 60 -1.57 -16.41 7.44
C ASP A 60 -2.74 -16.62 6.47
N PRO A 61 -3.79 -17.41 6.79
CA PRO A 61 -4.91 -17.63 5.88
C PRO A 61 -5.70 -16.35 5.54
N LEU A 62 -5.56 -15.28 6.32
CA LEU A 62 -6.15 -13.96 6.04
C LEU A 62 -5.28 -13.12 5.08
N GLY A 63 -4.07 -13.58 4.75
CA GLY A 63 -3.13 -12.89 3.87
C GLY A 63 -3.54 -12.93 2.39
N SER A 64 -2.89 -12.09 1.58
CA SER A 64 -3.09 -12.09 0.13
C SER A 64 -2.42 -13.30 -0.51
N ASP A 65 -2.95 -13.77 -1.64
CA ASP A 65 -2.37 -14.87 -2.42
C ASP A 65 -1.09 -14.44 -3.16
N THR A 66 -0.05 -14.13 -2.38
CA THR A 66 1.23 -13.56 -2.81
C THR A 66 2.38 -14.34 -2.18
N GLN A 67 3.59 -14.09 -2.68
CA GLN A 67 4.84 -14.65 -2.19
C GLN A 67 5.88 -13.53 -2.00
N ALA A 68 5.49 -12.45 -1.31
CA ALA A 68 6.36 -11.32 -1.04
C ALA A 68 7.43 -11.69 -0.01
N GLY A 69 8.68 -11.34 -0.31
CA GLY A 69 9.82 -11.62 0.58
C GLY A 69 9.93 -10.71 1.81
N ALA A 70 9.21 -9.59 1.85
CA ALA A 70 9.21 -8.64 2.96
C ALA A 70 7.82 -8.03 3.16
N SER A 71 6.94 -8.78 3.82
CA SER A 71 5.58 -8.34 4.16
C SER A 71 5.59 -7.26 5.26
N ASN A 72 4.54 -6.44 5.33
CA ASN A 72 4.41 -5.42 6.38
C ASN A 72 4.40 -6.06 7.78
N TYR A 73 3.64 -7.14 7.96
CA TYR A 73 3.41 -7.76 9.25
C TYR A 73 4.67 -8.41 9.83
N ASP A 74 5.44 -9.11 8.99
CA ASP A 74 6.58 -9.93 9.43
C ASP A 74 7.90 -9.17 9.43
N PHE A 75 8.12 -8.28 8.44
CA PHE A 75 9.38 -7.57 8.27
C PHE A 75 9.38 -6.18 8.88
N ALA A 76 8.31 -5.41 8.66
CA ALA A 76 8.20 -4.03 9.14
C ALA A 76 7.53 -3.93 10.53
N TYR A 77 7.01 -5.04 11.06
CA TYR A 77 6.21 -5.07 12.29
C TYR A 77 5.05 -4.08 12.23
N ALA A 78 4.40 -3.97 11.07
CA ALA A 78 3.28 -3.09 10.81
C ALA A 78 2.04 -3.94 10.52
N ASP A 79 1.13 -4.06 11.50
CA ASP A 79 -0.13 -4.76 11.33
C ASP A 79 -1.19 -3.85 10.69
N THR A 80 -0.96 -3.53 9.42
CA THR A 80 -1.75 -2.56 8.66
C THR A 80 -3.21 -2.99 8.48
N ARG A 81 -3.48 -4.31 8.43
CA ARG A 81 -4.85 -4.85 8.44
C ARG A 81 -5.59 -4.48 9.72
N LYS A 82 -4.93 -4.62 10.88
CA LYS A 82 -5.50 -4.23 12.17
C LYS A 82 -5.77 -2.71 12.23
N TRP A 83 -4.89 -1.88 11.66
CA TRP A 83 -5.07 -0.43 11.66
C TRP A 83 -6.34 0.01 10.91
N VAL A 84 -6.63 -0.65 9.78
CA VAL A 84 -7.86 -0.45 9.00
C VAL A 84 -9.09 -0.89 9.81
N ILE A 85 -9.07 -2.12 10.32
CA ILE A 85 -10.25 -2.70 11.01
C ILE A 85 -10.59 -1.92 12.28
N ASP A 86 -9.59 -1.49 13.03
CA ASP A 86 -9.80 -0.72 14.27
C ASP A 86 -10.10 0.77 14.01
N GLY A 87 -9.98 1.23 12.75
CA GLY A 87 -10.29 2.61 12.36
C GLY A 87 -9.33 3.65 12.95
N ILE A 88 -8.05 3.30 13.15
CA ILE A 88 -7.03 4.23 13.69
C ILE A 88 -6.28 5.01 12.59
N ILE A 89 -6.78 4.92 11.36
CA ILE A 89 -6.36 5.69 10.19
C ILE A 89 -7.61 6.02 9.36
N ASP A 90 -7.64 7.24 8.82
CA ASP A 90 -8.76 7.70 7.99
C ASP A 90 -8.61 7.21 6.54
N TYR A 91 -7.37 6.97 6.10
CA TYR A 91 -7.10 6.33 4.81
C TYR A 91 -5.85 5.44 4.84
N ILE A 92 -5.82 4.47 3.94
CA ILE A 92 -4.65 3.63 3.66
C ILE A 92 -4.25 3.74 2.19
N ALA A 93 -2.94 3.76 1.93
CA ALA A 93 -2.39 3.87 0.59
C ALA A 93 -1.34 2.79 0.27
N PRO A 94 -1.73 1.52 0.11
CA PRO A 94 -0.79 0.42 -0.12
C PRO A 94 0.00 0.62 -1.41
N GLN A 95 1.31 0.38 -1.35
CA GLN A 95 2.24 0.51 -2.46
C GLN A 95 2.18 -0.73 -3.37
N VAL A 96 1.22 -0.75 -4.30
CA VAL A 96 1.02 -1.84 -5.26
C VAL A 96 1.86 -1.57 -6.51
N TYR A 97 3.16 -1.85 -6.40
CA TYR A 97 4.18 -1.41 -7.37
C TYR A 97 4.58 -2.49 -8.38
N TRP A 98 3.76 -3.52 -8.56
CA TRP A 98 4.05 -4.64 -9.45
C TRP A 98 3.00 -4.71 -10.56
N PRO A 99 3.37 -5.17 -11.76
CA PRO A 99 2.41 -5.30 -12.84
C PRO A 99 1.52 -6.54 -12.69
N PHE A 100 0.49 -6.65 -13.53
CA PHE A 100 -0.36 -7.84 -13.60
C PHE A 100 0.41 -9.13 -13.90
N ALA A 101 1.50 -9.07 -14.66
CA ALA A 101 2.30 -10.25 -15.00
C ALA A 101 3.19 -10.77 -13.86
N ARG A 102 3.36 -10.01 -12.77
CA ARG A 102 4.25 -10.40 -11.68
C ARG A 102 3.57 -11.39 -10.74
N GLU A 103 3.60 -12.68 -11.08
CA GLU A 103 2.88 -13.75 -10.38
C GLU A 103 3.00 -13.74 -8.85
N VAL A 104 4.19 -13.48 -8.31
CA VAL A 104 4.45 -13.48 -6.86
C VAL A 104 3.81 -12.31 -6.10
N ALA A 105 3.38 -11.26 -6.80
CA ALA A 105 2.86 -10.03 -6.20
C ALA A 105 1.96 -9.29 -7.20
N ARG A 106 1.01 -10.00 -7.82
CA ARG A 106 0.20 -9.45 -8.92
C ARG A 106 -0.64 -8.27 -8.45
N TYR A 107 -0.75 -7.25 -9.31
CA TYR A 107 -1.50 -6.03 -9.02
C TYR A 107 -2.95 -6.31 -8.60
N ASP A 108 -3.64 -7.17 -9.34
CA ASP A 108 -5.05 -7.49 -9.11
C ASP A 108 -5.29 -8.21 -7.77
N VAL A 109 -4.46 -9.20 -7.47
CA VAL A 109 -4.54 -9.95 -6.21
C VAL A 109 -4.37 -9.02 -5.01
N ILE A 110 -3.38 -8.14 -5.05
CA ILE A 110 -3.10 -7.21 -3.94
C ILE A 110 -4.21 -6.17 -3.82
N THR A 111 -4.64 -5.60 -4.95
CA THR A 111 -5.66 -4.54 -4.97
C THR A 111 -7.00 -5.06 -4.47
N GLN A 112 -7.45 -6.23 -4.94
CA GLN A 112 -8.67 -6.87 -4.46
C GLN A 112 -8.59 -7.17 -2.96
N TRP A 113 -7.46 -7.70 -2.48
CA TRP A 113 -7.30 -8.00 -1.06
C TRP A 113 -7.41 -6.75 -0.18
N TRP A 114 -6.89 -5.61 -0.63
CA TRP A 114 -7.06 -4.34 0.07
C TRP A 114 -8.48 -3.81 0.01
N ALA A 115 -9.16 -3.93 -1.13
CA ALA A 115 -10.58 -3.61 -1.26
C ALA A 115 -11.42 -4.41 -0.26
N ASP A 116 -11.21 -5.73 -0.21
CA ASP A 116 -11.88 -6.62 0.75
C ASP A 116 -11.57 -6.24 2.21
N THR A 117 -10.33 -5.80 2.48
CA THR A 117 -9.89 -5.40 3.82
C THR A 117 -10.56 -4.12 4.31
N VAL A 118 -10.79 -3.13 3.45
CA VAL A 118 -11.46 -1.87 3.82
C VAL A 118 -12.98 -1.97 3.75
N SER A 119 -13.52 -3.00 3.09
CA SER A 119 -14.97 -3.17 2.91
C SER A 119 -15.69 -3.23 4.27
N GLY A 120 -16.71 -2.39 4.43
CA GLY A 120 -17.46 -2.25 5.69
C GLY A 120 -16.76 -1.45 6.80
N THR A 121 -15.57 -0.89 6.52
CA THR A 121 -14.86 0.02 7.44
C THR A 121 -15.07 1.49 7.06
N GLY A 122 -14.61 2.41 7.91
CA GLY A 122 -14.58 3.85 7.62
C GLY A 122 -13.30 4.34 6.94
N THR A 123 -12.35 3.44 6.65
CA THR A 123 -11.03 3.80 6.11
C THR A 123 -11.06 3.84 4.59
N ALA A 124 -10.71 4.98 4.00
CA ALA A 124 -10.62 5.12 2.55
C ALA A 124 -9.39 4.38 1.98
N LEU A 125 -9.52 3.83 0.77
CA LEU A 125 -8.43 3.13 0.08
C LEU A 125 -7.95 3.93 -1.13
N TYR A 126 -6.65 4.23 -1.17
CA TYR A 126 -5.98 4.81 -2.34
C TYR A 126 -4.87 3.90 -2.85
N ILE A 127 -4.89 3.48 -4.11
CA ILE A 127 -3.85 2.57 -4.60
C ILE A 127 -2.57 3.33 -4.96
N GLY A 128 -1.45 2.99 -4.31
CA GLY A 128 -0.13 3.50 -4.67
C GLY A 128 0.39 2.85 -5.94
N MET A 129 0.62 3.63 -6.99
CA MET A 129 1.04 3.16 -8.32
C MET A 129 2.48 3.58 -8.65
N ALA A 130 3.23 2.68 -9.29
CA ALA A 130 4.66 2.82 -9.55
C ALA A 130 4.98 3.57 -10.86
N LEU A 131 4.57 4.84 -10.97
CA LEU A 131 4.88 5.66 -12.15
C LEU A 131 6.39 5.69 -12.46
N TYR A 132 7.25 5.61 -11.44
CA TYR A 132 8.70 5.58 -11.61
C TYR A 132 9.23 4.36 -12.37
N LYS A 133 8.48 3.25 -12.44
CA LYS A 133 8.89 2.05 -13.18
C LYS A 133 8.59 2.15 -14.67
N VAL A 134 7.62 2.98 -15.08
CA VAL A 134 7.28 3.19 -16.48
C VAL A 134 8.52 3.57 -17.29
N GLY A 135 8.71 2.89 -18.42
CA GLY A 135 9.86 3.07 -19.32
C GLY A 135 11.18 2.47 -18.82
N THR A 136 11.20 1.81 -17.65
CA THR A 136 12.38 1.12 -17.12
C THR A 136 12.33 -0.36 -17.47
N ALA A 137 13.31 -0.85 -18.23
CA ALA A 137 13.37 -2.25 -18.62
C ALA A 137 13.59 -3.18 -17.41
N SER A 138 12.83 -4.27 -17.37
CA SER A 138 12.96 -5.35 -16.40
C SER A 138 12.60 -6.66 -17.08
N GLU A 139 13.47 -7.67 -16.97
CA GLU A 139 13.18 -9.02 -17.49
C GLU A 139 11.98 -9.67 -16.81
N THR A 140 11.73 -9.31 -15.56
CA THR A 140 10.65 -9.89 -14.73
C THR A 140 9.38 -9.05 -14.71
N GLU A 141 9.42 -7.83 -15.28
CA GLU A 141 8.31 -6.87 -15.34
C GLU A 141 8.35 -6.11 -16.68
N PRO A 142 8.26 -6.79 -17.83
CA PRO A 142 8.40 -6.15 -19.13
C PRO A 142 7.26 -5.17 -19.46
N ASP A 143 6.09 -5.31 -18.84
CA ASP A 143 4.89 -4.51 -19.13
C ASP A 143 5.09 -3.01 -18.92
N TRP A 144 6.05 -2.61 -18.07
CA TRP A 144 6.37 -1.20 -17.85
C TRP A 144 6.96 -0.48 -19.06
N THR A 145 7.47 -1.22 -20.05
CA THR A 145 8.06 -0.63 -21.28
C THR A 145 7.24 -0.87 -22.53
N VAL A 146 6.30 -1.82 -22.51
CA VAL A 146 5.39 -2.10 -23.63
C VAL A 146 4.56 -0.85 -23.92
N GLU A 147 4.67 -0.32 -25.15
CA GLU A 147 3.98 0.90 -25.59
C GLU A 147 4.10 2.05 -24.58
N GLY A 148 5.33 2.27 -24.09
CA GLY A 148 5.62 3.34 -23.13
C GLY A 148 4.97 3.14 -21.75
N GLY A 149 4.53 1.92 -21.42
CA GLY A 149 3.87 1.56 -20.16
C GLY A 149 2.39 1.98 -20.08
N VAL A 150 1.83 2.53 -21.16
CA VAL A 150 0.42 2.96 -21.21
C VAL A 150 -0.53 1.79 -20.96
N PRO A 151 -0.40 0.62 -21.63
CA PRO A 151 -1.33 -0.49 -21.42
C PRO A 151 -1.39 -0.99 -19.98
N GLU A 152 -0.24 -1.07 -19.30
CA GLU A 152 -0.18 -1.51 -17.91
C GLU A 152 -0.86 -0.50 -16.97
N ILE A 153 -0.56 0.80 -17.13
CA ILE A 153 -1.21 1.85 -16.32
C ILE A 153 -2.71 1.92 -16.58
N THR A 154 -3.15 1.75 -17.83
CA THR A 154 -4.57 1.66 -18.18
C THR A 154 -5.26 0.52 -17.44
N ARG A 155 -4.71 -0.69 -17.49
CA ARG A 155 -5.29 -1.86 -16.81
C ARG A 155 -5.34 -1.69 -15.29
N GLN A 156 -4.32 -1.08 -14.69
CA GLN A 156 -4.30 -0.79 -13.26
C GLN A 156 -5.41 0.19 -12.87
N LEU A 157 -5.59 1.28 -13.63
CA LEU A 157 -6.65 2.26 -13.37
C LEU A 157 -8.05 1.70 -13.64
N ASP A 158 -8.21 0.90 -14.69
CA ASP A 158 -9.50 0.26 -15.01
C ASP A 158 -9.92 -0.74 -13.92
N LEU A 159 -8.97 -1.50 -13.36
CA LEU A 159 -9.26 -2.34 -12.20
C LEU A 159 -9.66 -1.49 -10.99
N ASN A 160 -8.90 -0.44 -10.70
CA ASN A 160 -9.19 0.44 -9.56
C ASN A 160 -10.60 1.02 -9.66
N ASP A 161 -11.00 1.53 -10.82
CA ASP A 161 -12.32 2.11 -11.04
C ASP A 161 -13.46 1.07 -10.99
N SER A 162 -13.14 -0.22 -11.21
CA SER A 162 -14.12 -1.31 -11.10
C SER A 162 -14.43 -1.73 -9.65
N LEU A 163 -13.59 -1.32 -8.69
CA LEU A 163 -13.71 -1.68 -7.27
C LEU A 163 -14.29 -0.50 -6.49
N THR A 164 -15.51 -0.64 -6.00
CA THR A 164 -16.24 0.43 -5.30
C THR A 164 -15.54 0.95 -4.04
N GLU A 165 -14.70 0.12 -3.43
CA GLU A 165 -13.92 0.43 -2.25
C GLU A 165 -12.69 1.30 -2.57
N VAL A 166 -12.21 1.31 -3.81
CA VAL A 166 -11.05 2.12 -4.21
C VAL A 166 -11.50 3.56 -4.44
N SER A 167 -11.01 4.46 -3.60
CA SER A 167 -11.36 5.90 -3.61
C SER A 167 -10.42 6.75 -4.48
N GLY A 168 -9.42 6.14 -5.11
CA GLY A 168 -8.47 6.81 -6.00
C GLY A 168 -7.08 6.17 -6.00
N CYS A 169 -6.08 6.91 -6.47
CA CYS A 169 -4.70 6.43 -6.57
C CYS A 169 -3.66 7.50 -6.21
N MET A 170 -2.44 7.05 -5.87
CA MET A 170 -1.28 7.92 -5.62
C MET A 170 -0.11 7.51 -6.51
N LEU A 171 0.40 8.43 -7.35
CA LEU A 171 1.49 8.15 -8.28
C LEU A 171 2.86 8.40 -7.63
N PHE A 172 3.67 7.36 -7.46
CA PHE A 172 5.03 7.49 -6.95
C PHE A 172 6.04 7.64 -8.10
N ARG A 173 6.71 8.78 -8.28
CA ARG A 173 6.63 10.04 -7.51
C ARG A 173 6.65 11.26 -8.45
N HIS A 174 6.30 12.43 -7.92
CA HIS A 174 6.03 13.66 -8.69
C HIS A 174 7.01 13.97 -9.83
N MET A 175 8.32 13.73 -9.67
CA MET A 175 9.32 14.02 -10.71
C MET A 175 9.09 13.22 -12.00
N PHE A 176 8.47 12.05 -11.91
CA PHE A 176 8.12 11.21 -13.05
C PHE A 176 6.86 11.71 -13.78
N LEU A 177 6.20 12.77 -13.33
CA LEU A 177 5.23 13.48 -14.17
C LEU A 177 5.91 14.35 -15.24
N ARG A 178 7.22 14.57 -15.13
CA ARG A 178 8.01 15.40 -16.06
C ARG A 178 9.13 14.61 -16.75
N ALA A 179 9.35 13.36 -16.38
CA ALA A 179 10.38 12.53 -16.98
C ALA A 179 10.04 12.22 -18.45
N SER A 180 11.04 12.18 -19.32
CA SER A 180 10.83 11.89 -20.76
C SER A 180 10.22 10.50 -20.97
N GLN A 181 10.67 9.50 -20.20
CA GLN A 181 10.24 8.11 -20.32
C GLN A 181 8.76 7.87 -19.98
N THR A 182 8.11 8.79 -19.27
CA THR A 182 6.73 8.63 -18.78
C THR A 182 5.73 9.52 -19.51
N GLN A 183 6.16 10.31 -20.51
CA GLN A 183 5.28 11.32 -21.12
C GLN A 183 4.05 10.71 -21.80
N GLN A 184 4.17 9.53 -22.41
CA GLN A 184 3.03 8.84 -23.01
C GLN A 184 1.96 8.47 -21.95
N VAL A 185 2.40 7.98 -20.79
CA VAL A 185 1.51 7.74 -19.65
C VAL A 185 0.91 9.05 -19.14
N VAL A 186 1.71 10.11 -18.99
CA VAL A 186 1.21 11.42 -18.53
C VAL A 186 0.16 11.99 -19.47
N ASP A 187 0.35 11.88 -20.79
CA ASP A 187 -0.63 12.34 -21.77
C ASP A 187 -1.90 11.49 -21.73
N TYR A 188 -1.78 10.17 -21.56
CA TYR A 188 -2.92 9.29 -21.28
C TYR A 188 -3.68 9.71 -20.01
N LEU A 189 -3.00 10.00 -18.90
CA LEU A 189 -3.62 10.44 -17.65
C LEU A 189 -4.38 11.76 -17.80
N LYS A 190 -3.82 12.73 -18.55
CA LYS A 190 -4.50 13.99 -18.86
C LYS A 190 -5.80 13.75 -19.64
N LEU A 191 -5.79 12.81 -20.59
CA LEU A 191 -6.98 12.45 -21.37
C LEU A 191 -8.02 11.73 -20.50
N ARG A 192 -7.59 10.76 -19.67
CA ARG A 192 -8.49 10.00 -18.80
C ARG A 192 -9.25 10.90 -17.83
N TRP A 193 -8.56 11.90 -17.26
CA TRP A 193 -9.14 12.80 -16.25
C TRP A 193 -9.44 14.20 -16.79
N ALA A 194 -9.66 14.36 -18.11
CA ALA A 194 -9.99 15.64 -18.70
C ALA A 194 -11.36 16.18 -18.25
N ASP A 195 -12.30 15.27 -17.96
CA ASP A 195 -13.72 15.57 -17.73
C ASP A 195 -14.19 15.28 -16.28
N VAL A 196 -13.25 15.04 -15.36
CA VAL A 196 -13.51 14.81 -13.92
C VAL A 196 -13.27 16.09 -13.14
#